data_AF-A0A2K1PBR5-F1
#
_entry.id   AF-A0A2K1PBR5-F1
#
_cell.length_a   1.000
_cell.length_b   1.000
_cell.length_c   1.000
_cell.angle_alpha   90.00
_cell.angle_beta   90.00
_cell.angle_gamma   90.00
#
_symmetry.space_group_name_H-M   'P 1'
#
loop_
_entity.id
_entity.type
_entity.pdbx_description
1 polymer ?
#
loop_
_entity_poly.entity_id
_entity_poly.type
_entity_poly.pdbx_seq_one_letter_code
_entity_poly.pdbx_strand_id
1 'polypeptide(L)'
;MVIYSGKYESAENELDMGLNKYKVLQVFMIKYDGIKRYEEIKGKIEKEEELTDKDLMDLVFLPLMKNEKSEEEVTKEALELAITIPDEDKKEAVIGSLLGFSDNYVREEYINKLKEVIRMTKIGASLFEEGVEKGERKGKIEERKELIIEILNQRFAKDFDKRLEEKIRKANEETINQIKKNILNITLEELKELLK
;
A
#
# COMPACT_ATOMS: atom_id res chain seq x y z
N MET A 1 5.32 -8.66 -23.97
CA MET A 1 6.72 -8.27 -23.65
C MET A 1 7.04 -8.84 -22.28
N VAL A 2 8.20 -9.45 -22.10
CA VAL A 2 8.68 -9.98 -20.83
C VAL A 2 9.97 -9.25 -20.47
N ILE A 3 10.03 -8.73 -19.26
CA ILE A 3 11.20 -8.02 -18.72
C ILE A 3 11.92 -8.98 -17.78
N TYR A 4 13.19 -9.22 -18.05
CA TYR A 4 14.06 -10.04 -17.23
C TYR A 4 14.91 -9.13 -16.35
N SER A 5 14.95 -9.42 -15.05
CA SER A 5 15.78 -8.69 -14.09
C SER A 5 17.27 -8.88 -14.37
N GLY A 6 18.10 -8.09 -13.68
CA GLY A 6 19.56 -8.04 -13.84
C GLY A 6 20.32 -9.33 -13.52
N LYS A 7 19.64 -10.47 -13.35
CA LYS A 7 20.25 -11.78 -13.09
C LYS A 7 20.23 -12.70 -14.32
N TYR A 8 19.51 -12.32 -15.37
CA TYR A 8 19.31 -13.15 -16.56
C TYR A 8 19.88 -12.46 -17.81
N GLU A 9 20.74 -13.18 -18.54
CA GLU A 9 21.36 -12.68 -19.78
C GLU A 9 20.66 -13.16 -21.05
N SER A 10 19.97 -14.30 -20.97
CA SER A 10 19.24 -14.90 -22.09
C SER A 10 18.09 -15.78 -21.58
N ALA A 11 17.09 -16.01 -22.45
CA ALA A 11 15.96 -16.91 -22.23
C ALA A 11 15.37 -17.31 -23.59
N GLU A 12 14.75 -18.48 -23.70
CA GLU A 12 14.02 -18.87 -24.92
C GLU A 12 12.84 -17.92 -25.16
N ASN A 13 12.74 -17.38 -26.38
CA ASN A 13 11.76 -16.38 -26.76
C ASN A 13 10.63 -16.92 -27.64
N GLU A 14 10.71 -18.19 -28.02
CA GLU A 14 9.79 -18.85 -28.93
C GLU A 14 9.32 -20.18 -28.31
N LEU A 15 8.00 -20.37 -28.29
CA LEU A 15 7.37 -21.65 -27.94
C LEU A 15 6.65 -22.17 -29.17
N ASP A 16 7.15 -23.29 -29.71
CA ASP A 16 6.57 -23.98 -30.85
C ASP A 16 5.68 -25.14 -30.36
N MET A 17 4.37 -25.03 -30.60
CA MET A 17 3.38 -26.08 -30.30
C MET A 17 2.83 -26.71 -31.60
N GLY A 18 3.62 -26.73 -32.67
CA GLY A 18 3.25 -27.31 -33.96
C GLY A 18 2.41 -26.35 -34.81
N LEU A 19 1.10 -26.32 -34.57
CA LEU A 19 0.17 -25.46 -35.33
C LEU A 19 0.26 -23.98 -34.92
N ASN A 20 0.75 -23.71 -33.71
CA ASN A 20 0.88 -22.37 -33.15
C ASN A 20 2.31 -22.12 -32.70
N LYS A 21 2.84 -20.94 -33.05
CA LYS A 21 4.12 -20.45 -32.55
C LYS A 21 3.88 -19.17 -31.77
N TYR A 22 4.36 -19.15 -30.53
CA TYR A 22 4.30 -17.97 -29.68
C TYR A 22 5.68 -17.35 -29.63
N LYS A 23 5.78 -16.06 -29.96
CA LYS A 23 7.02 -15.30 -29.86
C LYS A 23 6.85 -14.16 -28.87
N VAL A 24 7.77 -14.07 -27.93
CA VAL A 24 7.75 -13.06 -26.87
C VAL A 24 8.84 -12.05 -27.12
N LEU A 25 8.49 -10.76 -27.06
CA LEU A 25 9.47 -9.69 -26.99
C LEU A 25 10.13 -9.72 -25.61
N GLN A 26 11.44 -9.97 -25.56
CA GLN A 26 12.21 -10.04 -24.32
C GLN A 26 13.08 -8.80 -24.15
N VAL A 27 13.10 -8.26 -22.93
CA VAL A 27 13.98 -7.16 -22.55
C VAL A 27 14.84 -7.63 -21.38
N PHE A 28 16.15 -7.60 -21.55
CA PHE A 28 17.11 -8.02 -20.52
C PHE A 28 17.70 -6.78 -19.86
N MET A 29 17.36 -6.55 -18.59
CA MET A 29 17.75 -5.33 -17.89
C MET A 29 19.26 -5.27 -17.57
N ILE A 30 19.94 -6.42 -17.48
CA ILE A 30 21.42 -6.51 -17.37
C ILE A 30 22.16 -5.79 -18.52
N LYS A 31 21.51 -5.56 -19.67
CA LYS A 31 22.14 -4.88 -20.81
C LYS A 31 22.19 -3.36 -20.65
N TYR A 32 21.48 -2.81 -19.67
CA TYR A 32 21.43 -1.39 -19.38
C TYR A 32 22.31 -1.09 -18.16
N ASP A 33 23.16 -0.08 -18.29
CA ASP A 33 24.07 0.36 -17.23
C ASP A 33 23.31 1.25 -16.24
N GLY A 34 22.90 0.66 -15.11
CA GLY A 34 22.13 1.36 -14.08
C GLY A 34 22.93 2.44 -13.36
N ILE A 35 24.24 2.25 -13.21
CA ILE A 35 25.12 3.22 -12.53
C ILE A 35 25.23 4.48 -13.38
N LYS A 36 25.58 4.31 -14.66
CA LYS A 36 25.66 5.45 -15.59
C LYS A 36 24.32 6.17 -15.67
N ARG A 37 23.23 5.42 -15.71
CA ARG A 37 21.91 6.00 -15.91
C ARG A 37 21.43 6.80 -14.69
N TYR A 38 21.73 6.31 -13.50
CA TYR A 38 21.50 7.05 -12.26
C TYR A 38 22.19 8.41 -12.26
N GLU A 39 23.49 8.45 -12.56
CA GLU A 39 24.26 9.69 -12.58
C GLU A 39 23.76 10.68 -13.64
N GLU A 40 23.34 10.19 -14.82
CA GLU A 40 22.72 11.03 -15.86
C GLU A 40 21.41 11.68 -15.37
N ILE A 41 20.51 10.90 -14.77
CA ILE A 41 19.21 11.40 -14.28
C ILE A 41 19.43 12.38 -13.12
N LYS A 42 20.32 12.03 -12.19
CA LYS A 42 20.70 12.89 -11.07
C LYS A 42 21.26 14.23 -11.54
N GLY A 43 22.19 14.21 -12.49
CA GLY A 43 22.74 15.42 -13.07
C GLY A 43 21.69 16.30 -13.76
N LYS A 44 20.65 15.72 -14.36
CA LYS A 44 19.52 16.48 -14.92
C LYS A 44 18.70 17.17 -13.83
N ILE A 45 18.37 16.44 -12.76
CA ILE A 45 17.59 16.99 -11.64
C ILE A 45 18.36 18.13 -10.96
N GLU A 46 19.66 17.95 -10.72
CA GLU A 46 20.52 18.98 -10.10
C GLU A 46 20.65 20.25 -10.95
N LYS A 47 20.52 20.13 -12.27
CA LYS A 47 20.55 21.26 -13.22
C LYS A 47 19.16 21.84 -13.51
N GLU A 48 18.11 21.33 -12.85
CA GLU A 48 16.71 21.66 -13.12
C GLU A 48 16.32 21.44 -14.60
N GLU A 49 16.95 20.47 -15.27
CA GLU A 49 16.59 20.06 -16.63
C GLU A 49 15.31 19.22 -16.61
N GLU A 50 14.47 19.36 -17.64
CA GLU A 50 13.24 18.58 -17.72
C GLU A 50 13.54 17.09 -17.93
N LEU A 51 12.99 16.26 -17.04
CA LEU A 51 13.03 14.81 -17.17
C LEU A 51 12.04 14.33 -18.24
N THR A 52 12.56 13.53 -19.17
CA THR A 52 11.79 12.85 -20.21
C THR A 52 11.12 11.59 -19.67
N ASP A 53 10.09 11.08 -20.35
CA ASP A 53 9.44 9.81 -19.99
C ASP A 53 10.44 8.64 -19.92
N LYS A 54 11.47 8.67 -20.76
CA LYS A 54 12.56 7.70 -20.70
C LYS A 54 13.36 7.84 -19.40
N ASP A 55 13.66 9.06 -18.94
CA ASP A 55 14.35 9.26 -17.66
C ASP A 55 13.53 8.70 -16.49
N LEU A 56 12.21 8.91 -16.51
CA LEU A 56 11.31 8.36 -15.48
C LEU A 56 11.26 6.84 -15.53
N MET A 57 11.11 6.24 -16.73
CA MET A 57 11.12 4.78 -16.89
C MET A 57 12.45 4.18 -16.46
N ASP A 58 13.57 4.80 -16.84
CA ASP A 58 14.89 4.32 -16.48
C ASP A 58 15.11 4.38 -14.96
N LEU A 59 14.56 5.40 -14.28
CA LEU A 59 14.58 5.50 -12.82
C LEU A 59 13.74 4.41 -12.16
N VAL A 60 12.58 4.06 -12.72
CA VAL A 60 11.72 2.95 -12.24
C VAL A 60 12.41 1.59 -12.41
N PHE A 61 13.08 1.38 -13.54
CA PHE A 61 13.75 0.10 -13.84
C PHE A 61 15.17 -0.01 -13.32
N LEU A 62 15.72 1.07 -12.76
CA LEU A 62 17.08 1.15 -12.24
C LEU A 62 17.46 -0.03 -11.33
N PRO A 63 16.59 -0.52 -10.42
CA PRO A 63 16.88 -1.68 -9.58
C PRO A 63 17.10 -2.99 -10.33
N LEU A 64 16.55 -3.11 -11.55
CA LEU A 64 16.66 -4.30 -12.39
C LEU A 64 17.85 -4.21 -13.36
N MET A 65 18.44 -3.02 -13.53
CA MET A 65 19.56 -2.79 -14.44
C MET A 65 20.87 -3.36 -13.90
N LYS A 66 21.91 -3.40 -14.73
CA LYS A 66 23.25 -3.79 -14.28
C LYS A 66 23.75 -2.79 -13.23
N ASN A 67 24.06 -3.30 -12.03
CA ASN A 67 24.60 -2.54 -10.93
C ASN A 67 25.55 -3.42 -10.10
N GLU A 68 26.49 -2.80 -9.39
CA GLU A 68 27.36 -3.47 -8.42
C GLU A 68 26.67 -3.67 -7.06
N LYS A 69 25.67 -2.83 -6.76
CA LYS A 69 24.87 -2.89 -5.53
C LYS A 69 23.69 -3.86 -5.68
N SER A 70 23.12 -4.25 -4.55
CA SER A 70 21.92 -5.10 -4.52
C SER A 70 20.68 -4.38 -5.08
N GLU A 71 19.71 -5.14 -5.62
CA GLU A 71 18.43 -4.60 -6.12
C GLU A 71 17.74 -3.72 -5.05
N GLU A 72 17.85 -4.09 -3.77
CA GLU A 72 17.31 -3.33 -2.64
C GLU A 72 18.02 -1.98 -2.43
N GLU A 73 19.35 -1.96 -2.41
CA GLU A 73 20.12 -0.72 -2.24
C GLU A 73 19.88 0.25 -3.41
N VAL A 74 19.81 -0.29 -4.62
CA VAL A 74 19.53 0.50 -5.82
C VAL A 74 18.10 1.06 -5.80
N THR A 75 17.13 0.27 -5.35
CA THR A 75 15.75 0.74 -5.13
C THR A 75 15.73 1.90 -4.16
N LYS A 76 16.53 1.83 -3.09
CA LYS A 76 16.62 2.90 -2.12
C LYS A 76 17.17 4.19 -2.71
N GLU A 77 18.25 4.12 -3.47
CA GLU A 77 18.85 5.28 -4.13
C GLU A 77 17.92 5.88 -5.18
N ALA A 78 17.22 5.04 -5.95
CA ALA A 78 16.23 5.48 -6.92
C ALA A 78 15.06 6.22 -6.26
N LEU A 79 14.58 5.73 -5.11
CA LEU A 79 13.55 6.42 -4.31
C LEU A 79 14.06 7.75 -3.76
N GLU A 80 15.27 7.79 -3.19
CA GLU A 80 15.88 9.04 -2.70
C GLU A 80 15.99 10.09 -3.82
N LEU A 81 16.37 9.65 -5.03
CA LEU A 81 16.44 10.51 -6.20
C LEU A 81 15.07 10.94 -6.72
N ALA A 82 14.06 10.06 -6.67
CA ALA A 82 12.71 10.40 -7.13
C ALA A 82 12.10 11.55 -6.32
N ILE A 83 12.41 11.66 -5.03
CA ILE A 83 11.89 12.71 -4.13
C ILE A 83 12.36 14.10 -4.56
N THR A 84 13.55 14.19 -5.15
CA THR A 84 14.15 15.46 -5.57
C THR A 84 13.62 15.93 -6.92
N ILE A 85 12.79 15.14 -7.61
CA ILE A 85 12.11 15.55 -8.84
C ILE A 85 11.19 16.74 -8.55
N PRO A 86 11.33 17.89 -9.26
CA PRO A 86 10.50 19.07 -8.99
C PRO A 86 9.02 18.89 -9.38
N ASP A 87 8.77 18.16 -10.46
CA ASP A 87 7.43 17.87 -10.95
C ASP A 87 6.75 16.82 -10.04
N GLU A 88 5.72 17.24 -9.32
CA GLU A 88 5.01 16.38 -8.36
C GLU A 88 4.31 15.19 -9.02
N ASP A 89 3.75 15.35 -10.21
CA ASP A 89 3.04 14.26 -10.89
C ASP A 89 4.03 13.19 -11.37
N LYS A 90 5.18 13.61 -11.91
CA LYS A 90 6.28 12.70 -12.30
C LYS A 90 6.89 12.02 -11.07
N LYS A 91 7.10 12.76 -9.98
CA LYS A 91 7.60 12.23 -8.70
C LYS A 91 6.69 11.14 -8.17
N GLU A 92 5.39 11.41 -8.07
CA GLU A 92 4.42 10.44 -7.56
C GLU A 92 4.35 9.19 -8.43
N ALA A 93 4.37 9.34 -9.76
CA ALA A 93 4.38 8.21 -10.69
C ALA A 93 5.60 7.29 -10.50
N VAL A 94 6.80 7.86 -10.35
CA VAL A 94 8.03 7.09 -10.13
C VAL A 94 8.01 6.40 -8.77
N ILE A 95 7.66 7.12 -7.69
CA ILE A 95 7.60 6.55 -6.34
C ILE A 95 6.59 5.40 -6.28
N GLY A 96 5.37 5.61 -6.81
CA GLY A 96 4.34 4.57 -6.85
C GLY A 96 4.79 3.34 -7.64
N SER A 97 5.47 3.55 -8.77
CA SER A 97 5.98 2.45 -9.60
C SER A 97 7.10 1.66 -8.91
N LEU A 98 8.06 2.36 -8.29
CA LEU A 98 9.14 1.72 -7.52
C LEU A 98 8.56 0.88 -6.38
N LEU A 99 7.56 1.38 -5.65
CA LEU A 99 6.87 0.63 -4.60
C LEU A 99 6.14 -0.62 -5.13
N GLY A 100 5.49 -0.52 -6.30
CA GLY A 100 4.79 -1.65 -6.91
C GLY A 100 5.70 -2.86 -7.23
N PHE A 101 6.95 -2.61 -7.62
CA PHE A 101 7.93 -3.68 -7.86
C PHE A 101 8.69 -4.11 -6.58
N SER A 102 8.71 -3.25 -5.57
CA SER A 102 9.41 -3.42 -4.29
C SER A 102 8.81 -4.47 -3.35
N ASP A 103 7.60 -4.97 -3.63
CA ASP A 103 6.84 -5.90 -2.77
C ASP A 103 7.61 -7.22 -2.49
N ASN A 104 8.70 -7.49 -3.23
CA ASN A 104 9.58 -8.64 -3.03
C ASN A 104 10.90 -8.34 -2.26
N TYR A 105 11.20 -7.09 -1.88
CA TYR A 105 12.56 -6.68 -1.49
C TYR A 105 12.68 -5.68 -0.32
N VAL A 106 11.60 -5.02 0.09
CA VAL A 106 11.70 -3.93 1.08
C VAL A 106 11.59 -4.43 2.52
N ARG A 107 12.70 -4.36 3.27
CA ARG A 107 12.76 -4.66 4.72
C ARG A 107 12.00 -3.63 5.56
N GLU A 108 11.44 -4.04 6.71
CA GLU A 108 10.68 -3.18 7.64
C GLU A 108 11.42 -1.89 8.05
N GLU A 109 12.75 -1.93 8.16
CA GLU A 109 13.55 -0.76 8.54
C GLU A 109 13.55 0.32 7.45
N TYR A 110 13.49 -0.08 6.18
CA TYR A 110 13.43 0.83 5.04
C TYR A 110 12.01 1.43 4.86
N ILE A 111 10.96 0.65 5.16
CA ILE A 111 9.56 1.12 5.19
C ILE A 111 9.41 2.38 6.04
N ASN A 112 10.10 2.48 7.18
CA ASN A 112 9.94 3.62 8.10
C ASN A 112 10.53 4.91 7.56
N LYS A 113 11.68 4.87 6.88
CA LYS A 113 12.23 6.03 6.16
C LYS A 113 11.37 6.41 4.96
N LEU A 114 10.88 5.42 4.23
CA LEU A 114 9.94 5.63 3.14
C LEU A 114 8.65 6.30 3.61
N LYS A 115 8.13 5.93 4.79
CA LYS A 115 6.91 6.55 5.34
C LYS A 115 7.05 8.05 5.54
N GLU A 116 8.21 8.56 5.97
CA GLU A 116 8.39 10.01 6.15
C GLU A 116 8.35 10.75 4.82
N VAL A 117 9.04 10.20 3.82
CA VAL A 117 9.07 10.72 2.46
C VAL A 117 7.69 10.68 1.82
N ILE A 118 7.03 9.53 1.88
CA ILE A 118 5.70 9.31 1.29
C ILE A 118 4.68 10.21 1.96
N ARG A 119 4.75 10.42 3.28
CA ARG A 119 3.86 11.35 4.00
C ARG A 119 3.89 12.77 3.44
N MET A 120 4.97 13.19 2.80
CA MET A 120 5.08 14.50 2.17
C MET A 120 4.41 14.57 0.78
N THR A 121 4.15 13.42 0.14
CA THR A 121 3.45 13.38 -1.16
C THR A 121 1.94 13.50 -0.97
N LYS A 122 1.19 13.90 -2.01
CA LYS A 122 -0.28 14.03 -1.91
C LYS A 122 -0.92 12.67 -1.70
N ILE A 123 -0.41 11.63 -2.38
CA ILE A 123 -0.88 10.26 -2.20
C ILE A 123 -0.67 9.81 -0.75
N GLY A 124 0.51 10.04 -0.17
CA GLY A 124 0.78 9.63 1.22
C GLY A 124 0.00 10.42 2.25
N ALA A 125 -0.18 11.73 2.04
CA ALA A 125 -1.06 12.57 2.86
C ALA A 125 -2.51 12.07 2.81
N SER A 126 -3.04 11.78 1.61
CA SER A 126 -4.39 11.23 1.41
C SER A 126 -4.55 9.87 2.12
N LEU A 127 -3.58 8.97 2.00
CA LEU A 127 -3.61 7.68 2.70
C LEU A 127 -3.56 7.83 4.22
N PHE A 128 -2.80 8.81 4.71
CA PHE A 128 -2.75 9.12 6.14
C PHE A 128 -4.08 9.66 6.64
N GLU A 129 -4.68 10.62 5.94
CA GLU A 129 -6.01 11.17 6.25
C GLU A 129 -7.09 10.08 6.25
N GLU A 130 -7.13 9.21 5.23
CA GLU A 130 -8.02 8.05 5.21
C GLU A 130 -7.78 7.12 6.42
N GLY A 131 -6.52 6.93 6.82
CA GLY A 131 -6.14 6.15 7.98
C GLY A 131 -6.68 6.76 9.28
N VAL A 132 -6.55 8.09 9.43
CA VAL A 132 -7.08 8.85 10.57
C VAL A 132 -8.61 8.75 10.60
N GLU A 133 -9.29 8.98 9.47
CA GLU A 133 -10.76 8.92 9.39
C GLU A 133 -11.28 7.51 9.73
N LYS A 134 -10.65 6.46 9.18
CA LYS A 134 -10.96 5.06 9.53
C LYS A 134 -10.72 4.80 11.01
N GLY A 135 -9.64 5.35 11.57
CA GLY A 135 -9.32 5.26 12.99
C GLY A 135 -10.37 5.91 13.88
N GLU A 136 -10.76 7.15 13.58
CA GLU A 136 -11.83 7.87 14.29
C GLU A 136 -13.16 7.14 14.20
N ARG A 137 -13.53 6.64 13.02
CA ARG A 137 -14.77 5.89 12.82
C ARG A 137 -14.78 4.62 13.67
N LYS A 138 -13.67 3.87 13.68
CA LYS A 138 -13.53 2.69 14.57
C LYS A 138 -13.65 3.10 16.04
N GLY A 139 -12.97 4.16 16.46
CA GLY A 139 -13.04 4.69 17.82
C GLY A 139 -14.47 5.02 18.25
N LYS A 140 -15.22 5.75 17.41
CA LYS A 140 -16.64 6.10 17.65
C LYS A 140 -17.55 4.87 17.75
N ILE A 141 -17.25 3.80 17.00
CA ILE A 141 -18.02 2.55 17.06
C ILE A 141 -17.71 1.79 18.34
N GLU A 142 -16.43 1.68 18.73
CA GLU A 142 -16.03 1.02 19.98
C GLU A 142 -16.57 1.75 21.22
N GLU A 143 -16.50 3.08 21.25
CA GLU A 143 -17.12 3.88 22.31
C GLU A 143 -18.64 3.64 22.39
N ARG A 144 -19.30 3.59 21.23
CA ARG A 144 -20.74 3.32 21.15
C ARG A 144 -21.08 1.91 21.65
N LYS A 145 -20.24 0.91 21.37
CA LYS A 145 -20.41 -0.46 21.88
C LYS A 145 -20.33 -0.49 23.41
N GLU A 146 -19.32 0.15 23.99
CA GLU A 146 -19.17 0.19 25.45
C GLU A 146 -20.33 0.94 26.12
N LEU A 147 -20.79 2.06 25.55
CA LEU A 147 -21.97 2.77 26.06
C LEU A 147 -23.25 1.92 25.99
N ILE A 148 -23.45 1.18 24.89
CA ILE A 148 -24.57 0.25 24.75
C ILE A 148 -24.50 -0.83 25.83
N ILE A 149 -23.33 -1.42 26.04
CA ILE A 149 -23.10 -2.44 27.07
C ILE A 149 -23.46 -1.88 28.45
N GLU A 150 -22.98 -0.69 28.79
CA GLU A 150 -23.25 -0.05 30.08
C GLU A 150 -24.76 0.17 30.31
N ILE A 151 -25.47 0.73 29.32
CA ILE A 151 -26.91 0.99 29.40
C ILE A 151 -27.70 -0.32 29.52
N LEU A 152 -27.38 -1.34 28.71
CA LEU A 152 -28.11 -2.61 28.73
C LEU A 152 -27.84 -3.38 30.03
N ASN A 153 -26.62 -3.30 30.56
CA ASN A 153 -26.27 -3.90 31.85
C ASN A 153 -27.06 -3.23 32.99
N GLN A 154 -27.17 -1.88 33.00
CA GLN A 154 -28.02 -1.18 33.97
C GLN A 154 -29.51 -1.55 33.85
N ARG A 155 -30.00 -1.75 32.62
CA ARG A 155 -31.43 -2.01 32.37
C ARG A 155 -31.85 -3.45 32.69
N PHE A 156 -31.04 -4.43 32.31
CA PHE A 156 -31.37 -5.85 32.44
C PHE A 156 -30.66 -6.54 33.61
N ALA A 157 -29.69 -5.87 34.23
CA ALA A 157 -28.96 -6.34 35.40
C ALA A 157 -28.50 -7.80 35.25
N LYS A 158 -29.00 -8.70 36.09
CA LYS A 158 -28.57 -10.12 36.13
C LYS A 158 -28.89 -10.90 34.84
N ASP A 159 -29.84 -10.43 34.03
CA ASP A 159 -30.24 -11.09 32.79
C ASP A 159 -29.34 -10.70 31.59
N PHE A 160 -28.44 -9.73 31.78
CA PHE A 160 -27.43 -9.34 30.80
C PHE A 160 -26.07 -9.94 31.20
N ASP A 161 -25.71 -11.03 30.53
CA ASP A 161 -24.50 -11.78 30.83
C ASP A 161 -23.29 -11.35 29.98
N LYS A 162 -22.10 -11.82 30.36
CA LYS A 162 -20.86 -11.57 29.62
C LYS A 162 -20.89 -12.07 28.17
N ARG A 163 -21.74 -13.04 27.83
CA ARG A 163 -21.85 -13.56 26.46
C ARG A 163 -22.49 -12.53 25.54
N LEU A 164 -23.49 -11.80 26.04
CA LEU A 164 -24.12 -10.70 25.32
C LEU A 164 -23.15 -9.52 25.14
N GLU A 165 -22.35 -9.19 26.15
CA GLU A 165 -21.29 -8.17 26.04
C GLU A 165 -20.30 -8.50 24.92
N GLU A 166 -19.77 -9.73 24.89
CA GLU A 166 -18.83 -10.16 23.86
C GLU A 166 -19.45 -10.16 22.46
N LYS A 167 -20.73 -10.53 22.34
CA LYS A 167 -21.46 -10.46 21.08
C LYS A 167 -21.60 -9.03 20.58
N ILE A 168 -21.88 -8.07 21.46
CA ILE A 168 -21.96 -6.64 21.09
C ILE A 168 -20.59 -6.12 20.66
N ARG A 169 -19.50 -6.49 21.37
CA ARG A 169 -18.13 -6.11 20.99
C ARG A 169 -17.75 -6.62 19.60
N LYS A 170 -18.22 -7.81 19.21
CA LYS A 170 -17.97 -8.42 17.89
C LYS A 170 -18.98 -8.00 16.81
N ALA A 171 -20.07 -7.34 17.17
CA ALA A 171 -21.11 -6.94 16.23
C ALA A 171 -20.61 -5.87 15.25
N ASN A 172 -21.15 -5.89 14.04
CA ASN A 172 -20.86 -4.91 13.00
C ASN A 172 -21.55 -3.57 13.28
N GLU A 173 -21.16 -2.51 12.55
CA GLU A 173 -21.69 -1.16 12.74
C GLU A 173 -23.22 -1.08 12.57
N GLU A 174 -23.78 -1.86 11.64
CA GLU A 174 -25.22 -1.88 11.37
C GLU A 174 -26.02 -2.41 12.56
N THR A 175 -25.63 -3.57 13.10
CA THR A 175 -26.24 -4.16 14.29
C THR A 175 -26.15 -3.21 15.48
N ILE A 176 -24.99 -2.58 15.70
CA ILE A 176 -24.79 -1.59 16.76
C ILE A 176 -25.72 -0.38 16.59
N ASN A 177 -25.93 0.08 15.37
CA ASN A 177 -26.85 1.18 15.08
C ASN A 177 -28.32 0.81 15.31
N GLN A 178 -28.72 -0.43 14.98
CA GLN A 178 -30.06 -0.94 15.25
C GLN A 178 -30.32 -1.04 16.76
N ILE A 179 -29.37 -1.59 17.53
CA ILE A 179 -29.45 -1.65 19.00
C ILE A 179 -29.56 -0.24 19.57
N LYS A 180 -28.69 0.69 19.14
CA LYS A 180 -28.71 2.10 19.59
C LYS A 180 -30.08 2.75 19.36
N LYS A 181 -30.68 2.57 18.19
CA LYS A 181 -31.96 3.20 17.83
C LYS A 181 -33.10 2.76 18.75
N ASN A 182 -33.08 1.51 19.18
CA ASN A 182 -34.13 0.92 20.01
C ASN A 182 -33.71 0.73 21.48
N ILE A 183 -32.58 1.28 21.91
CA ILE A 183 -31.92 0.91 23.17
C ILE A 183 -32.81 1.06 24.42
N LEU A 184 -33.71 2.04 24.42
CA LEU A 184 -34.63 2.31 25.53
C LEU A 184 -35.81 1.33 25.59
N ASN A 185 -36.18 0.73 24.46
CA ASN A 185 -37.40 -0.09 24.32
C ASN A 185 -37.12 -1.55 23.97
N ILE A 186 -35.91 -1.87 23.52
CA ILE A 186 -35.50 -3.22 23.11
C ILE A 186 -35.71 -4.24 24.25
N THR A 187 -36.14 -5.44 23.92
CA THR A 187 -36.25 -6.58 24.86
C THR A 187 -35.01 -7.48 24.78
N LEU A 188 -34.80 -8.35 25.77
CA LEU A 188 -33.68 -9.30 25.75
C LEU A 188 -33.76 -10.29 24.57
N GLU A 189 -34.98 -10.68 24.17
CA GLU A 189 -35.15 -11.60 23.04
C GLU A 189 -34.82 -10.92 21.71
N GLU A 190 -35.30 -9.69 21.49
CA GLU A 190 -34.93 -8.89 20.32
C GLU A 190 -33.42 -8.62 20.27
N LEU A 191 -32.80 -8.32 21.42
CA LEU A 191 -31.35 -8.14 21.50
C LEU A 191 -30.60 -9.43 21.11
N LYS A 192 -31.03 -10.60 21.60
CA LYS A 192 -30.44 -11.89 21.25
C LYS A 192 -30.60 -12.20 19.76
N GLU A 193 -31.72 -11.83 19.14
CA GLU A 193 -31.96 -12.00 17.71
C GLU A 193 -31.05 -11.12 16.85
N LEU A 194 -30.85 -9.87 17.24
CA LEU A 194 -29.92 -8.95 16.55
C LEU A 194 -28.45 -9.39 16.66
N LEU A 195 -28.11 -10.17 17.68
CA LEU A 195 -26.76 -10.65 17.99
C LEU A 195 -26.54 -12.14 17.65
N LYS A 196 -27.40 -12.73 16.80
CA LYS A 196 -27.20 -14.07 16.23
C LYS A 196 -26.10 -14.03 15.18
#